data_AF-A0A1L3LUZ5-F1
#
_entry.id   AF-A0A1L3LUZ5-F1
#
_cell.length_a   1.000
_cell.length_b   1.000
_cell.length_c   1.000
_cell.angle_alpha   90.00
_cell.angle_beta   90.00
_cell.angle_gamma   90.00
#
_symmetry.space_group_name_H-M   'P 1'
#
loop_
_entity.id
_entity.type
_entity.pdbx_description
1 polymer ?
#
loop_
_entity_poly.entity_id
_entity_poly.type
_entity_poly.pdbx_seq_one_letter_code
_entity_poly.pdbx_strand_id
1 'polypeptide(L)'
;MTGVVMASTDRAGRPFPLTIAAAPPVAASDIATAAHEWFDALEAAGTSACAGQLDGDGLAAHLSSLPFPALPAKGNLVRRMVFWVRGSEPIEVNPDEPELTLRELLCADLRSG
;
A
#
# COMPACT_ATOMS: atom_id res chain seq x y z
N MET A 1 6.17 6.31 -6.49
CA MET A 1 5.96 4.87 -6.21
C MET A 1 4.52 4.67 -5.79
N THR A 2 4.02 3.45 -5.86
CA THR A 2 2.69 3.06 -5.38
C THR A 2 2.80 1.68 -4.74
N GLY A 3 1.93 1.35 -3.79
CA GLY A 3 2.03 0.09 -3.07
C GLY A 3 1.21 0.08 -1.79
N VAL A 4 1.54 -0.87 -0.91
CA VAL A 4 0.85 -1.09 0.36
C VAL A 4 1.83 -0.96 1.52
N VAL A 5 1.32 -0.46 2.64
CA VAL A 5 2.03 -0.40 3.92
C VAL A 5 1.18 -1.10 4.95
N MET A 6 1.78 -2.01 5.71
CA MET A 6 1.08 -2.77 6.75
C MET A 6 1.86 -2.82 8.05
N ALA A 7 1.12 -2.93 9.16
CA ALA A 7 1.70 -3.15 10.47
C ALA A 7 2.46 -4.49 10.47
N SER A 8 3.71 -4.46 10.95
CA SER A 8 4.57 -5.64 11.03
C SER A 8 5.57 -5.48 12.18
N THR A 9 6.36 -6.52 12.42
CA THR A 9 7.42 -6.55 13.41
C THR A 9 8.69 -7.13 12.82
N ASP A 10 9.84 -6.61 13.21
CA ASP A 10 11.11 -7.24 12.86
C ASP A 10 11.33 -8.55 13.64
N ARG A 11 12.45 -9.25 13.37
CA ARG A 11 12.80 -10.49 14.07
C ARG A 11 12.98 -10.33 15.59
N ALA A 12 13.21 -9.11 16.08
CA ALA A 12 13.33 -8.82 17.50
C ALA A 12 11.98 -8.45 18.15
N GLY A 13 10.88 -8.48 17.40
CA GLY A 13 9.54 -8.13 17.87
C GLY A 13 9.29 -6.62 17.97
N ARG A 14 10.17 -5.78 17.41
CA ARG A 14 9.98 -4.32 17.42
C ARG A 14 9.00 -3.94 16.31
N PRO A 15 8.06 -3.00 16.55
CA PRO A 15 7.20 -2.49 15.50
C PRO A 15 8.02 -1.91 14.35
N PHE A 16 7.84 -2.46 13.16
CA PHE A 16 8.50 -2.00 11.95
C PHE A 16 7.57 -2.28 10.76
N PRO A 17 7.03 -1.26 10.07
CA PRO A 17 6.07 -1.50 9.01
C PRO A 17 6.68 -2.26 7.84
N LEU A 18 5.89 -3.15 7.24
CA LEU A 18 6.23 -3.76 5.96
C LEU A 18 5.68 -2.87 4.85
N THR A 19 6.58 -2.39 3.99
CA THR A 19 6.24 -1.60 2.80
C THR A 19 6.53 -2.42 1.55
N ILE A 20 5.52 -2.62 0.71
CA ILE A 20 5.66 -3.24 -0.61
C ILE A 20 5.34 -2.17 -1.63
N ALA A 21 6.29 -1.84 -2.51
CA ALA A 21 6.15 -0.73 -3.44
C ALA A 21 6.67 -1.07 -4.84
N ALA A 22 6.02 -0.51 -5.85
CA ALA A 22 6.47 -0.52 -7.24
C ALA A 22 6.45 0.90 -7.83
N ALA A 23 7.18 1.10 -8.93
CA ALA A 23 7.11 2.31 -9.71
C ALA A 23 6.04 2.12 -10.82
N PRO A 24 4.88 2.79 -10.74
CA PRO A 24 3.91 2.73 -11.83
C PRO A 24 4.43 3.57 -13.01
N PRO A 25 4.11 3.22 -14.27
CA PRO A 25 4.46 4.04 -15.44
C PRO A 25 3.87 5.46 -15.34
N VAL A 26 2.66 5.58 -14.79
CA VAL A 26 1.99 6.86 -14.51
C VAL A 26 1.31 6.76 -13.15
N ALA A 27 1.56 7.73 -12.27
CA ALA A 27 0.85 7.86 -11.01
C ALA A 27 -0.38 8.75 -11.22
N ALA A 28 -1.53 8.13 -11.48
CA ALA A 28 -2.81 8.82 -11.65
C ALA A 28 -3.74 8.58 -10.45
N SER A 29 -4.68 9.50 -10.21
CA SER A 29 -5.55 9.48 -9.02
C SER A 29 -6.52 8.30 -8.99
N ASP A 30 -6.80 7.68 -10.13
CA ASP A 30 -7.64 6.49 -10.26
C ASP A 30 -6.89 5.17 -9.99
N ILE A 31 -5.59 5.23 -9.69
CA ILE A 31 -4.74 4.04 -9.52
C ILE A 31 -5.28 3.08 -8.46
N ALA A 32 -5.85 3.59 -7.37
CA ALA A 32 -6.42 2.79 -6.28
C ALA A 32 -7.57 1.88 -6.78
N THR A 33 -8.42 2.42 -7.65
CA THR A 33 -9.53 1.66 -8.25
C THR A 33 -9.05 0.81 -9.42
N ALA A 34 -8.22 1.37 -10.31
CA ALA A 34 -7.80 0.71 -11.54
C ALA A 34 -6.90 -0.50 -11.29
N ALA A 35 -6.08 -0.48 -10.23
CA ALA A 35 -5.15 -1.54 -9.86
C ALA A 35 -5.60 -2.34 -8.63
N HIS A 36 -6.90 -2.36 -8.29
CA HIS A 36 -7.37 -2.93 -7.02
C HIS A 36 -6.94 -4.40 -6.84
N GLU A 37 -7.04 -5.24 -7.88
CA GLU A 37 -6.63 -6.65 -7.80
C GLU A 37 -5.15 -6.83 -7.51
N TRP A 38 -4.32 -5.91 -8.03
CA TRP A 38 -2.89 -5.92 -7.77
C TRP A 38 -2.61 -5.53 -6.32
N PHE A 39 -3.27 -4.50 -5.79
CA PHE A 39 -3.17 -4.16 -4.37
C PHE A 39 -3.67 -5.29 -3.47
N ASP A 40 -4.80 -5.93 -3.80
CA ASP A 40 -5.32 -7.10 -3.08
C ASP A 40 -4.29 -8.24 -3.01
N ALA A 41 -3.59 -8.51 -4.12
CA ALA A 41 -2.52 -9.52 -4.16
C ALA A 41 -1.31 -9.13 -3.30
N LEU A 42 -0.91 -7.85 -3.30
CA LEU A 42 0.17 -7.36 -2.44
C LEU A 42 -0.17 -7.46 -0.95
N GLU A 43 -1.40 -7.08 -0.59
CA GLU A 43 -1.89 -7.21 0.79
C GLU A 43 -1.89 -8.67 1.24
N ALA A 44 -2.35 -9.59 0.40
CA ALA A 44 -2.33 -11.02 0.70
C ALA A 44 -0.90 -11.54 0.91
N ALA A 45 0.03 -11.19 0.02
CA ALA A 45 1.43 -11.60 0.12
C ALA A 45 2.10 -11.07 1.40
N GLY A 46 1.91 -9.78 1.69
CA GLY A 46 2.45 -9.17 2.90
C GLY A 46 1.79 -9.71 4.18
N THR A 47 0.49 -10.00 4.16
CA THR A 47 -0.22 -10.63 5.29
C THR A 47 0.36 -12.01 5.59
N SER A 48 0.60 -12.83 4.55
CA SER A 48 1.24 -14.13 4.72
C SER A 48 2.67 -14.01 5.26
N ALA A 49 3.44 -13.00 4.85
CA ALA A 49 4.77 -12.74 5.40
C ALA A 49 4.71 -12.31 6.88
N CYS A 50 3.81 -11.39 7.23
CA CYS A 50 3.59 -10.95 8.61
C CYS A 50 3.12 -12.08 9.53
N ALA A 51 2.36 -13.04 8.99
CA ALA A 51 1.93 -14.25 9.71
C ALA A 51 3.01 -15.35 9.79
N GLY A 52 4.20 -15.12 9.22
CA GLY A 52 5.29 -16.11 9.17
C GLY A 52 5.05 -17.28 8.21
N GLN A 53 4.06 -17.18 7.33
CA GLN A 53 3.77 -18.20 6.30
C GLN A 53 4.69 -18.07 5.08
N LEU A 54 5.25 -16.88 4.85
CA LEU A 54 6.29 -16.61 3.87
C LEU A 54 7.50 -16.00 4.58
N ASP A 55 8.68 -16.51 4.29
CA ASP A 55 9.92 -15.85 4.68
C ASP A 55 10.30 -14.75 3.67
N GLY A 56 11.43 -14.08 3.91
CA GLY A 56 11.87 -12.97 3.04
C GLY A 56 12.10 -13.39 1.59
N ASP A 57 12.67 -14.57 1.37
CA ASP A 57 12.95 -15.08 0.02
C ASP A 57 11.67 -15.52 -0.68
N GLY A 58 10.77 -16.20 0.03
CA GLY A 58 9.45 -16.57 -0.46
C GLY A 58 8.59 -15.36 -0.82
N LEU A 59 8.61 -14.30 0.01
CA LEU A 59 7.95 -13.04 -0.29
C LEU A 59 8.55 -12.39 -1.54
N ALA A 60 9.89 -12.31 -1.66
CA ALA A 60 10.55 -11.73 -2.81
C ALA A 60 10.22 -12.48 -4.12
N ALA A 61 10.21 -13.81 -4.09
CA ALA A 61 9.83 -14.65 -5.23
C ALA A 61 8.36 -14.42 -5.63
N HIS A 62 7.46 -14.36 -4.65
CA HIS A 62 6.04 -14.12 -4.90
C HIS A 62 5.79 -12.73 -5.51
N LEU A 63 6.40 -11.68 -4.95
CA LEU A 63 6.30 -10.31 -5.47
C LEU A 63 6.86 -10.19 -6.89
N SER A 64 7.91 -10.94 -7.22
CA SER A 64 8.47 -10.96 -8.59
C SER A 64 7.49 -11.53 -9.62
N SER A 65 6.49 -12.31 -9.19
CA SER A 65 5.42 -12.83 -10.06
C SER A 65 4.21 -11.89 -10.17
N LEU A 66 4.20 -10.76 -9.47
CA LEU A 66 3.12 -9.78 -9.41
C LEU A 66 3.53 -8.43 -10.02
N PRO A 67 3.83 -8.35 -11.33
CA PRO A 67 4.19 -7.09 -11.96
C PRO A 67 3.05 -6.08 -11.88
N PHE A 68 3.39 -4.79 -11.86
CA PHE A 68 2.39 -3.73 -11.92
C PHE A 68 1.56 -3.86 -13.20
N PRO A 69 0.22 -3.78 -13.12
CA PRO A 69 -0.65 -4.02 -14.27
C PRO A 69 -0.53 -2.93 -15.34
N ALA A 70 -0.68 -3.30 -16.61
CA ALA A 70 -0.70 -2.37 -17.74
C ALA A 70 -2.06 -1.66 -17.82
N LEU A 71 -2.21 -0.57 -17.06
CA LEU A 71 -3.46 0.18 -16.95
C LEU A 71 -3.43 1.51 -17.71
N PRO A 72 -4.52 1.90 -18.39
CA PRO A 72 -4.65 3.25 -18.91
C PRO A 72 -4.85 4.23 -17.74
N ALA A 73 -4.00 5.26 -17.64
CA ALA A 73 -4.19 6.35 -16.68
C ALA A 73 -5.38 7.21 -17.08
N LYS A 74 -6.45 7.26 -16.27
CA LYS A 74 -7.65 8.08 -16.53
C LYS A 74 -7.85 9.20 -15.51
N GLY A 75 -7.11 9.19 -14.39
CA GLY A 75 -7.17 10.20 -13.35
C GLY A 75 -6.21 11.38 -13.53
N ASN A 76 -6.25 12.30 -12.58
CA ASN A 76 -5.28 13.40 -12.49
C ASN A 76 -3.91 12.86 -12.06
N LEU A 77 -2.83 13.48 -12.54
CA LEU A 77 -1.49 13.14 -12.07
C LEU A 77 -1.36 13.42 -10.57
N VAL A 78 -0.91 12.43 -9.83
CA VAL A 78 -0.56 12.56 -8.41
C VAL A 78 0.75 13.34 -8.33
N ARG A 79 0.70 14.56 -7.77
CA ARG A 79 1.87 15.46 -7.66
C ARG A 79 2.57 15.40 -6.29
N ARG A 80 1.88 14.93 -5.25
CA ARG A 80 2.40 14.80 -3.87
C ARG A 80 2.26 13.34 -3.40
N MET A 81 1.86 13.15 -2.14
CA MET A 81 1.54 11.86 -1.55
C MET A 81 0.03 11.70 -1.46
N VAL A 82 -0.46 10.49 -1.74
CA VAL A 82 -1.87 10.13 -1.61
C VAL A 82 -1.95 8.81 -0.85
N PHE A 83 -2.86 8.73 0.11
CA PHE A 83 -3.11 7.53 0.92
C PHE A 83 -4.60 7.19 0.88
N TRP A 84 -4.90 5.92 1.05
CA TRP A 84 -6.26 5.41 1.22
C TRP A 84 -6.21 4.16 2.08
N VAL A 85 -7.35 3.83 2.67
CA VAL A 85 -7.65 2.51 3.22
C VAL A 85 -8.73 1.87 2.36
N ARG A 86 -8.92 0.56 2.50
CA ARG A 86 -9.93 -0.18 1.73
C ARG A 86 -11.31 0.47 1.91
N GLY A 87 -11.98 0.75 0.80
CA GLY A 87 -13.32 1.34 0.81
C GLY A 87 -13.38 2.84 1.10
N SER A 88 -12.24 3.53 1.23
CA SER A 88 -12.17 4.99 1.35
C SER A 88 -11.69 5.66 0.07
N GLU A 89 -12.11 6.91 -0.12
CA GLU A 89 -11.56 7.76 -1.18
C GLU A 89 -10.09 8.12 -0.89
N PRO A 90 -9.23 8.20 -1.91
CA PRO A 90 -7.86 8.64 -1.74
C PRO A 90 -7.77 10.08 -1.24
N ILE A 91 -6.95 10.30 -0.20
CA ILE A 91 -6.70 11.61 0.39
C ILE A 91 -5.27 12.08 0.08
N GLU A 92 -5.12 13.35 -0.25
CA GLU A 92 -3.81 13.97 -0.40
C GLU A 92 -3.16 14.20 0.97
N VAL A 93 -1.90 13.80 1.10
CA VAL A 93 -1.11 13.94 2.34
C VAL A 93 0.03 14.90 2.07
N ASN A 94 0.19 15.89 2.95
CA ASN A 94 1.36 16.75 2.92
C ASN A 94 2.61 15.94 3.34
N PRO A 95 3.61 15.71 2.45
CA PRO A 95 4.82 14.98 2.81
C PRO A 95 5.66 15.66 3.90
N ASP A 96 5.53 16.99 4.07
CA ASP A 96 6.27 17.73 5.09
C ASP A 96 5.63 17.59 6.49
N GLU A 97 4.33 17.29 6.54
CA GLU A 97 3.54 17.14 7.76
C GLU A 97 2.53 15.96 7.64
N PRO A 98 3.00 14.72 7.40
CA PRO A 98 2.11 13.61 7.06
C PRO A 98 1.31 13.09 8.26
N GLU A 99 1.80 13.33 9.47
CA GLU A 99 1.31 12.70 10.70
C GLU A 99 -0.15 13.01 11.02
N LEU A 100 -0.58 14.26 10.84
CA LEU A 100 -1.95 14.69 11.18
C LEU A 100 -2.97 13.94 10.32
N THR A 101 -2.77 14.00 9.00
CA THR A 101 -3.66 13.36 8.02
C THR A 101 -3.63 11.84 8.11
N LEU A 102 -2.45 11.23 8.35
CA LEU A 102 -2.34 9.78 8.52
C LEU A 102 -3.04 9.31 9.81
N ARG A 103 -2.94 10.06 10.91
CA ARG A 103 -3.65 9.71 12.15
C ARG A 103 -5.15 9.76 11.96
N GLU A 104 -5.67 10.73 11.23
CA GLU A 104 -7.10 10.82 10.92
C GLU A 104 -7.57 9.64 10.08
N LEU A 105 -6.83 9.30 9.01
CA LEU A 105 -7.12 8.16 8.14
C LEU A 105 -7.16 6.83 8.93
N LEU A 106 -6.13 6.59 9.75
CA LEU A 106 -6.02 5.35 10.53
C LEU A 106 -7.04 5.29 11.69
N CYS A 107 -7.37 6.42 12.33
CA CYS A 107 -8.40 6.46 13.37
C CYS A 107 -9.81 6.28 12.80
N ALA A 108 -10.07 6.73 11.58
CA ALA A 108 -11.37 6.57 10.92
C ALA A 108 -11.64 5.10 10.60
N ASP A 109 -10.65 4.39 10.08
CA ASP A 109 -10.73 2.96 9.73
C ASP A 109 -11.06 2.09 10.96
N LEU A 110 -10.36 2.32 12.08
CA LEU A 110 -10.58 1.62 13.35
C LEU A 110 -11.98 1.83 13.97
N ARG A 111 -12.74 2.84 13.51
CA ARG A 111 -14.12 3.09 13.97
C ARG A 111 -15.17 2.45 13.06
N SER A 112 -14.77 1.95 11.89
CA SER A 112 -15.66 1.38 10.88
C SER A 112 -15.61 -0.15 10.79
N GLY A 113 -14.70 -0.80 11.53
CA GLY A 113 -14.66 -2.26 11.75
C GLY A 113 -15.23 -2.65 13.11
#